data_AF-A0A7T0C111-F1
#
_entry.id   AF-A0A7T0C111-F1
#
_cell.length_a   1.000
_cell.length_b   1.000
_cell.length_c   1.000
_cell.angle_alpha   90.00
_cell.angle_beta   90.00
_cell.angle_gamma   90.00
#
_symmetry.space_group_name_H-M   'P 1'
#
loop_
_entity.id
_entity.type
_entity.pdbx_description
1 polymer ?
#
loop_
_entity_poly.entity_id
_entity_poly.type
_entity_poly.pdbx_seq_one_letter_code
_entity_poly.pdbx_strand_id
1 'polypeptide(L)'
;MSYTGRALSLILFSWFCIFPSLASAQDNSDFNELIQVKRQLETQHGVKSLECYPFLHDIGFDKDQAVLISRCLTGARTLLMVLPQVEQPAYHTLGVGFQYLKTGGFQTAILPWNASAEEMVNYLNDRLSLDERNAYLDRVSQVKRGIIQRTLVPDMFCKQSISNENCLKGYESLLLATQLTELKRLKWRSIAITPPGEKLQDAYALALAYDLTPAEMRKLIQEDLHDNWTDRRRTYEAIDEHFGESLQRGLGVANFFCRPEISESDCLMAASNLAKAGENETLRSQFWGQVQVEEYNTLLRGDFDVTLRYDLKPEQIISAFEHRLTRAQTHKNNTLAQKLEGFTKNNTARLRAVCDLEGLSSALCVNGMENFIRFVKTHRDFQADPRWNEIMFVDGKQLYRVNFALNSSMRQTYIYIDATSGYEEFERALLKFGKTAQQMGG
;
A
#
# COMPACT_ATOMS: atom_id res chain seq x y z
N MET A 1 -48.58 -70.96 -17.72
CA MET A 1 -48.15 -71.74 -16.55
C MET A 1 -46.88 -71.10 -15.99
N SER A 2 -46.92 -70.83 -14.68
CA SER A 2 -45.91 -70.42 -13.68
C SER A 2 -44.43 -70.17 -14.04
N TYR A 3 -43.94 -69.02 -13.50
CA TYR A 3 -42.69 -68.75 -12.72
C TYR A 3 -41.34 -69.19 -13.31
N THR A 4 -40.21 -68.47 -13.25
CA THR A 4 -39.63 -67.48 -12.31
C THR A 4 -38.31 -66.98 -12.95
N GLY A 5 -37.77 -65.82 -12.54
CA GLY A 5 -36.37 -65.48 -12.83
C GLY A 5 -36.04 -63.99 -12.95
N ARG A 6 -35.84 -63.33 -11.81
CA ARG A 6 -35.38 -61.93 -11.68
C ARG A 6 -33.96 -61.75 -12.27
N ALA A 7 -33.73 -60.65 -12.98
CA ALA A 7 -32.43 -59.98 -13.04
C ALA A 7 -32.64 -58.47 -12.93
N LEU A 8 -32.06 -57.88 -11.89
CA LEU A 8 -32.13 -56.46 -11.54
C LEU A 8 -31.40 -55.59 -12.58
N SER A 9 -32.07 -54.52 -13.00
CA SER A 9 -31.51 -53.39 -13.73
C SER A 9 -30.48 -52.62 -12.89
N LEU A 10 -29.30 -52.34 -13.45
CA LEU A 10 -28.40 -51.28 -13.00
C LEU A 10 -28.38 -50.19 -14.09
N ILE A 11 -29.14 -49.13 -13.83
CA ILE A 11 -29.14 -47.89 -14.62
C ILE A 11 -27.98 -47.04 -14.10
N LEU A 12 -26.93 -46.89 -14.91
CA LEU A 12 -25.86 -45.92 -14.69
C LEU A 12 -26.40 -44.52 -15.04
N PHE A 13 -26.72 -43.73 -14.01
CA PHE A 13 -26.97 -42.30 -14.15
C PHE A 13 -25.63 -41.58 -14.38
N SER A 14 -25.42 -41.09 -15.60
CA SER A 14 -24.36 -40.13 -15.92
C SER A 14 -24.76 -38.74 -15.41
N TRP A 15 -24.26 -38.37 -14.23
CA TRP A 15 -24.41 -37.04 -13.68
C TRP A 15 -23.46 -36.09 -14.42
N PHE A 16 -23.97 -35.37 -15.41
CA PHE A 16 -23.30 -34.22 -16.02
C PHE A 16 -23.15 -33.13 -14.96
N CYS A 17 -21.94 -32.97 -14.41
CA CYS A 17 -21.57 -31.79 -13.65
C CYS A 17 -21.49 -30.60 -14.61
N ILE A 18 -22.57 -29.82 -14.67
CA ILE A 18 -22.58 -28.50 -15.30
C ILE A 18 -21.78 -27.59 -14.36
N PHE A 19 -20.48 -27.46 -14.60
CA PHE A 19 -19.72 -26.34 -14.07
C PHE A 19 -20.27 -25.07 -14.73
N PRO A 20 -20.67 -24.03 -13.98
CA PRO A 20 -20.88 -22.73 -14.59
C PRO A 20 -19.51 -22.28 -15.13
N SER A 21 -19.40 -22.24 -16.45
CA SER A 21 -18.29 -21.59 -17.13
C SER A 21 -18.28 -20.14 -16.68
N LEU A 22 -17.32 -19.78 -15.82
CA LEU A 22 -16.91 -18.39 -15.66
C LEU A 22 -16.55 -17.90 -17.05
N ALA A 23 -17.35 -16.98 -17.58
CA ALA A 23 -17.08 -16.32 -18.84
C ALA A 23 -15.70 -15.66 -18.73
N SER A 24 -14.73 -16.17 -19.47
CA SER A 24 -13.44 -15.53 -19.67
C SER A 24 -13.64 -14.33 -20.60
N ALA A 25 -14.10 -13.21 -20.05
CA ALA A 25 -13.64 -11.94 -20.57
C ALA A 25 -12.12 -11.92 -20.33
N GLN A 26 -11.35 -11.60 -21.36
CA GLN A 26 -9.89 -11.52 -21.25
C GLN A 26 -9.53 -10.25 -20.46
N ASP A 27 -9.84 -10.26 -19.17
CA ASP A 27 -9.54 -9.19 -18.24
C ASP A 27 -8.02 -9.20 -18.01
N ASN A 28 -7.34 -8.22 -18.60
CA ASN A 28 -5.95 -7.95 -18.25
C ASN A 28 -5.92 -7.25 -16.88
N SER A 29 -5.08 -7.70 -15.97
CA SER A 29 -4.82 -7.00 -14.72
C SER A 29 -4.10 -5.69 -15.02
N ASP A 30 -4.72 -4.60 -14.55
CA ASP A 30 -4.12 -3.27 -14.57
C ASP A 30 -2.78 -3.26 -13.83
N PHE A 31 -2.61 -4.08 -12.78
CA PHE A 31 -1.34 -4.22 -12.08
C PHE A 31 -0.26 -4.87 -12.94
N ASN A 32 -0.57 -6.00 -13.59
CA ASN A 32 0.40 -6.67 -14.47
C ASN A 32 0.84 -5.74 -15.61
N GLU A 33 -0.05 -4.88 -16.09
CA GLU A 33 0.29 -3.88 -17.08
C GLU A 33 1.11 -2.71 -16.50
N LEU A 34 0.78 -2.22 -15.30
CA LEU A 34 1.58 -1.23 -14.58
C LEU A 34 3.03 -1.67 -14.42
N ILE A 35 3.28 -2.95 -14.11
CA ILE A 35 4.64 -3.52 -14.04
C ILE A 35 5.37 -3.37 -15.38
N GLN A 36 4.68 -3.55 -16.51
CA GLN A 36 5.28 -3.39 -17.85
C GLN A 36 5.55 -1.92 -18.16
N VAL A 37 4.61 -1.02 -17.87
CA VAL A 37 4.79 0.43 -18.06
C VAL A 37 5.96 0.91 -17.20
N LYS A 38 6.03 0.49 -15.93
CA LYS A 38 7.16 0.82 -15.05
C LYS A 38 8.49 0.35 -15.61
N ARG A 39 8.57 -0.89 -16.11
CA ARG A 39 9.79 -1.42 -16.73
C ARG A 39 10.23 -0.56 -17.91
N GLN A 40 9.30 -0.05 -18.73
CA GLN A 40 9.61 0.83 -19.86
C GLN A 40 10.08 2.21 -19.38
N LEU A 41 9.40 2.80 -18.40
CA LEU A 41 9.83 4.05 -17.77
C LEU A 41 11.25 3.97 -17.20
N GLU A 42 11.62 2.82 -16.63
CA GLU A 42 12.98 2.57 -16.15
C GLU A 42 14.00 2.46 -17.27
N THR A 43 13.76 1.57 -18.23
CA THR A 43 14.76 1.24 -19.24
C THR A 43 14.93 2.32 -20.28
N GLN A 44 13.87 3.07 -20.59
CA GLN A 44 13.87 4.11 -21.63
C GLN A 44 14.14 5.50 -21.05
N HIS A 45 13.74 5.77 -19.80
CA HIS A 45 13.75 7.12 -19.23
C HIS A 45 14.47 7.24 -17.87
N GLY A 46 15.01 6.14 -17.32
CA GLY A 46 15.76 6.17 -16.06
C GLY A 46 14.92 6.45 -14.81
N VAL A 47 13.59 6.35 -14.90
CA VAL A 47 12.66 6.60 -13.78
C VAL A 47 12.80 5.49 -12.74
N LYS A 48 13.40 5.79 -11.58
CA LYS A 48 13.67 4.80 -10.53
C LYS A 48 12.42 4.37 -9.78
N SER A 49 11.47 5.27 -9.57
CA SER A 49 10.29 5.04 -8.74
C SER A 49 9.03 5.53 -9.44
N LEU A 50 7.95 4.74 -9.34
CA LEU A 50 6.61 5.09 -9.80
C LEU A 50 5.64 4.86 -8.67
N GLU A 51 4.98 5.92 -8.21
CA GLU A 51 4.05 5.85 -7.09
C GLU A 51 2.62 6.12 -7.57
N CYS A 52 1.71 5.19 -7.30
CA CYS A 52 0.28 5.38 -7.49
C CYS A 52 -0.32 6.04 -6.25
N TYR A 53 -0.96 7.18 -6.43
CA TYR A 53 -1.59 8.02 -5.40
C TYR A 53 -0.70 8.19 -4.16
N PRO A 54 0.52 8.74 -4.34
CA PRO A 54 1.37 9.06 -3.21
C PRO A 54 0.61 10.00 -2.28
N PHE A 55 0.61 9.66 -0.98
CA PHE A 55 -0.06 10.40 0.10
C PHE A 55 -1.58 10.36 0.11
N LEU A 56 -2.21 9.47 -0.66
CA LEU A 56 -3.65 9.23 -0.51
C LEU A 56 -3.91 8.48 0.80
N HIS A 57 -4.72 9.09 1.67
CA HIS A 57 -5.05 8.57 2.99
C HIS A 57 -6.54 8.24 3.14
N ASP A 58 -7.41 8.73 2.26
CA ASP A 58 -8.86 8.57 2.31
C ASP A 58 -9.37 7.66 1.18
N ILE A 59 -9.02 6.38 1.27
CA ILE A 59 -9.38 5.38 0.27
C ILE A 59 -10.85 4.96 0.41
N GLY A 60 -11.36 4.86 1.63
CA GLY A 60 -12.69 4.29 1.91
C GLY A 60 -12.62 2.79 2.11
N PHE A 61 -13.02 1.98 1.13
CA PHE A 61 -13.05 0.50 1.23
C PHE A 61 -12.13 -0.19 0.23
N ASP A 62 -11.82 -1.48 0.47
CA ASP A 62 -10.97 -2.28 -0.42
C ASP A 62 -11.44 -2.30 -1.88
N LYS A 63 -12.75 -2.39 -2.10
CA LYS A 63 -13.35 -2.40 -3.44
C LYS A 63 -13.07 -1.13 -4.24
N ASP A 64 -12.81 -0.02 -3.56
CA ASP A 64 -12.60 1.29 -4.20
C ASP A 64 -11.16 1.42 -4.75
N GLN A 65 -10.22 0.59 -4.27
CA GLN A 65 -8.81 0.64 -4.64
C GLN A 65 -8.53 0.21 -6.09
N ALA A 66 -9.29 -0.75 -6.63
CA ALA A 66 -9.09 -1.22 -7.99
C ALA A 66 -9.27 -0.10 -9.04
N VAL A 67 -10.23 0.81 -8.81
CA VAL A 67 -10.46 1.98 -9.67
C VAL A 67 -9.27 2.94 -9.61
N LEU A 68 -8.65 3.11 -8.45
CA LEU A 68 -7.44 3.91 -8.31
C LEU A 68 -6.31 3.30 -9.14
N ILE A 69 -6.08 1.99 -9.04
CA ILE A 69 -5.02 1.31 -9.80
C ILE A 69 -5.23 1.47 -11.32
N SER A 70 -6.46 1.32 -11.79
CA SER A 70 -6.82 1.56 -13.20
C SER A 70 -6.49 2.98 -13.66
N ARG A 71 -6.88 3.98 -12.87
CA ARG A 71 -6.54 5.38 -13.13
C ARG A 71 -5.03 5.63 -13.06
N CYS A 72 -4.33 4.99 -12.14
CA CYS A 72 -2.87 5.08 -12.07
C CYS A 72 -2.22 4.56 -13.37
N LEU A 73 -2.70 3.43 -13.89
CA LEU A 73 -2.25 2.90 -15.18
C LEU A 73 -2.47 3.90 -16.32
N THR A 74 -3.63 4.57 -16.36
CA THR A 74 -3.89 5.65 -17.33
C THR A 74 -2.83 6.74 -17.24
N GLY A 75 -2.59 7.30 -16.04
CA GLY A 75 -1.60 8.35 -15.85
C GLY A 75 -0.17 7.89 -16.17
N ALA A 76 0.19 6.67 -15.81
CA ALA A 76 1.51 6.09 -16.06
C ALA A 76 1.77 5.87 -17.56
N ARG A 77 0.75 5.45 -18.33
CA ARG A 77 0.82 5.36 -19.80
C ARG A 77 1.00 6.74 -20.42
N THR A 78 0.26 7.75 -19.94
CA THR A 78 0.45 9.14 -20.40
C THR A 78 1.88 9.62 -20.13
N LEU A 79 2.40 9.37 -18.92
CA LEU A 79 3.79 9.69 -18.58
C LEU A 79 4.79 9.05 -19.55
N LEU A 80 4.64 7.76 -19.84
CA LEU A 80 5.50 7.06 -20.79
C LEU A 80 5.48 7.70 -22.20
N MET A 81 4.32 8.20 -22.64
CA MET A 81 4.19 8.88 -23.95
C MET A 81 4.84 10.27 -23.98
N VAL A 82 4.83 11.01 -22.86
CA VAL A 82 5.27 12.42 -22.84
C VAL A 82 6.73 12.60 -22.43
N LEU A 83 7.33 11.66 -21.69
CA LEU A 83 8.72 11.77 -21.24
C LEU A 83 9.76 11.99 -22.36
N PRO A 84 9.61 11.46 -23.60
CA PRO A 84 10.51 11.82 -24.70
C PRO A 84 10.55 13.32 -25.05
N GLN A 85 9.56 14.11 -24.61
CA GLN A 85 9.43 15.55 -24.89
C GLN A 85 9.94 16.43 -23.74
N VAL A 86 10.53 15.84 -22.71
CA VAL A 86 11.03 16.56 -21.52
C VAL A 86 12.53 16.83 -21.67
N GLU A 87 12.94 18.10 -21.60
CA GLU A 87 14.26 18.57 -22.07
C GLU A 87 15.44 18.33 -21.09
N GLN A 88 15.17 17.98 -19.82
CA GLN A 88 16.14 17.95 -18.71
C GLN A 88 16.19 16.60 -18.00
N PRO A 89 17.26 16.27 -17.22
CA PRO A 89 17.39 14.95 -16.58
C PRO A 89 16.10 14.56 -15.87
N ALA A 90 15.57 13.40 -16.23
CA ALA A 90 14.25 12.94 -15.80
C ALA A 90 14.14 12.89 -14.27
N TYR A 91 12.95 13.16 -13.75
CA TYR A 91 12.63 12.95 -12.33
C TYR A 91 12.98 11.50 -11.96
N HIS A 92 13.67 11.31 -10.83
CA HIS A 92 13.97 9.95 -10.34
C HIS A 92 12.69 9.25 -9.86
N THR A 93 11.77 10.02 -9.30
CA THR A 93 10.47 9.52 -8.83
C THR A 93 9.35 10.25 -9.55
N LEU A 94 8.45 9.49 -10.15
CA LEU A 94 7.21 10.00 -10.71
C LEU A 94 6.04 9.46 -9.91
N GLY A 95 5.08 10.32 -9.60
CA GLY A 95 3.83 9.94 -8.96
C GLY A 95 2.65 10.23 -9.87
N VAL A 96 1.66 9.35 -9.83
CA VAL A 96 0.34 9.57 -10.44
C VAL A 96 -0.65 9.76 -9.31
N GLY A 97 -1.32 10.89 -9.21
CA GLY A 97 -2.24 11.20 -8.12
C GLY A 97 -3.40 12.09 -8.57
N PHE A 98 -3.80 13.02 -7.70
CA PHE A 98 -4.90 13.96 -7.96
C PHE A 98 -4.43 15.40 -8.23
N GLN A 99 -3.15 15.70 -7.99
CA GLN A 99 -2.64 17.06 -8.04
C GLN A 99 -1.26 17.12 -8.68
N TYR A 100 -0.89 18.32 -9.11
CA TYR A 100 0.47 18.66 -9.47
C TYR A 100 1.29 18.97 -8.22
N LEU A 101 2.40 18.26 -8.02
CA LEU A 101 3.30 18.52 -6.90
C LEU A 101 4.76 18.24 -7.27
N LYS A 102 5.65 19.22 -7.06
CA LYS A 102 7.12 19.08 -7.12
C LYS A 102 7.66 19.07 -5.70
N THR A 103 8.34 17.98 -5.34
CA THR A 103 8.80 17.75 -3.97
C THR A 103 10.13 16.99 -3.96
N GLY A 104 10.61 16.60 -2.78
CA GLY A 104 11.81 15.77 -2.63
C GLY A 104 13.08 16.43 -3.17
N GLY A 105 13.20 17.76 -3.03
CA GLY A 105 14.36 18.49 -3.54
C GLY A 105 14.45 18.48 -5.07
N PHE A 106 13.29 18.59 -5.74
CA PHE A 106 13.14 18.65 -7.19
C PHE A 106 13.43 17.33 -7.92
N GLN A 107 13.51 16.20 -7.19
CA GLN A 107 13.70 14.87 -7.77
C GLN A 107 12.39 14.12 -7.99
N THR A 108 11.30 14.61 -7.39
CA THR A 108 9.98 13.99 -7.43
C THR A 108 8.96 14.93 -8.08
N ALA A 109 8.20 14.40 -9.03
CA ALA A 109 7.02 15.06 -9.59
C ALA A 109 5.80 14.15 -9.49
N ILE A 110 4.69 14.69 -9.02
CA ILE A 110 3.39 14.04 -8.97
C ILE A 110 2.46 14.80 -9.89
N LEU A 111 1.69 14.06 -10.69
CA LEU A 111 0.78 14.62 -11.68
C LEU A 111 -0.61 13.98 -11.55
N PRO A 112 -1.69 14.70 -11.88
CA PRO A 112 -3.02 14.13 -11.94
C PRO A 112 -3.10 12.98 -12.95
N TRP A 113 -3.76 11.90 -12.58
CA TRP A 113 -3.93 10.72 -13.45
C TRP A 113 -4.66 11.03 -14.77
N ASN A 114 -5.50 12.07 -14.76
CA ASN A 114 -6.31 12.52 -15.89
C ASN A 114 -5.75 13.77 -16.58
N ALA A 115 -4.54 14.21 -16.23
CA ALA A 115 -3.89 15.32 -16.93
C ALA A 115 -3.67 14.97 -18.41
N SER A 116 -3.90 15.95 -19.28
CA SER A 116 -3.60 15.80 -20.70
C SER A 116 -2.09 15.73 -20.95
N ALA A 117 -1.72 15.18 -22.11
CA ALA A 117 -0.31 15.10 -22.49
C ALA A 117 0.37 16.47 -22.52
N GLU A 118 -0.31 17.50 -23.04
CA GLU A 118 0.21 18.87 -23.10
C GLU A 118 0.44 19.45 -21.70
N GLU A 119 -0.52 19.30 -20.78
CA GLU A 119 -0.36 19.78 -19.41
C GLU A 119 0.79 19.07 -18.69
N MET A 120 0.94 17.75 -18.89
CA MET A 120 2.06 16.99 -18.32
C MET A 120 3.40 17.48 -18.88
N VAL A 121 3.52 17.68 -20.20
CA VAL A 121 4.76 18.20 -20.81
C VAL A 121 5.11 19.58 -20.24
N ASN A 122 4.15 20.51 -20.25
CA ASN A 122 4.34 21.87 -19.75
C ASN A 122 4.79 21.85 -18.28
N TYR A 123 4.11 21.07 -17.44
CA TYR A 123 4.45 20.98 -16.03
C TYR A 123 5.82 20.34 -15.77
N LEU A 124 6.17 19.29 -16.52
CA LEU A 124 7.45 18.60 -16.37
C LEU A 124 8.64 19.43 -16.86
N ASN A 125 8.43 20.28 -17.87
CA ASN A 125 9.44 21.20 -18.43
C ASN A 125 9.56 22.51 -17.65
N ASP A 126 8.51 22.95 -16.97
CA ASP A 126 8.55 24.07 -16.04
C ASP A 126 9.49 23.76 -14.86
N ARG A 127 10.78 24.06 -15.00
CA ARG A 127 11.79 23.73 -13.98
C ARG A 127 12.64 24.94 -13.69
N LEU A 128 12.94 25.07 -12.40
CA LEU A 128 14.01 25.96 -11.95
C LEU A 128 15.33 25.57 -12.60
N SER A 129 16.11 26.59 -12.96
CA SER A 129 17.49 26.44 -13.40
C SER A 129 18.34 25.73 -12.34
N LEU A 130 19.53 25.26 -12.71
CA LEU A 130 20.46 24.66 -11.74
C LEU A 130 20.83 25.67 -10.62
N ASP A 131 21.03 26.93 -10.97
CA ASP A 131 21.40 27.98 -10.01
C ASP A 131 20.27 28.27 -9.02
N GLU A 132 19.03 28.36 -9.49
CA GLU A 132 17.86 28.55 -8.62
C GLU A 132 17.65 27.36 -7.67
N ARG A 133 17.84 26.13 -8.16
CA ARG A 133 17.75 24.92 -7.32
C ARG A 133 18.83 24.91 -6.25
N ASN A 134 20.07 25.25 -6.60
CA ASN A 134 21.17 25.33 -5.65
C ASN A 134 20.92 26.43 -4.60
N ALA A 135 20.47 27.61 -5.03
CA ALA A 135 20.10 28.70 -4.14
C ALA A 135 19.00 28.30 -3.14
N TYR A 136 17.98 27.56 -3.60
CA TYR A 136 16.95 27.00 -2.72
C TYR A 136 17.54 26.03 -1.68
N LEU A 137 18.39 25.09 -2.11
CA LEU A 137 18.99 24.10 -1.20
C LEU A 137 19.89 24.76 -0.16
N ASP A 138 20.67 25.77 -0.57
CA ASP A 138 21.51 26.57 0.32
C ASP A 138 20.67 27.34 1.34
N ARG A 139 19.54 27.92 0.90
CA ARG A 139 18.60 28.60 1.79
C ARG A 139 18.00 27.65 2.82
N VAL A 140 17.52 26.47 2.42
CA VAL A 140 17.00 25.46 3.34
C VAL A 140 18.09 25.05 4.36
N SER A 141 19.31 24.80 3.89
CA SER A 141 20.45 24.45 4.76
C SER A 141 20.77 25.56 5.78
N GLN A 142 20.77 26.83 5.34
CA GLN A 142 20.97 27.98 6.21
C GLN A 142 19.88 28.09 7.29
N VAL A 143 18.60 28.01 6.90
CA VAL A 143 17.46 28.13 7.82
C VAL A 143 17.48 26.99 8.85
N LYS A 144 17.70 25.74 8.41
CA LYS A 144 17.83 24.58 9.31
C LYS A 144 18.94 24.77 10.33
N ARG A 145 20.13 25.22 9.92
CA ARG A 145 21.24 25.51 10.85
C ARG A 145 20.84 26.56 11.89
N GLY A 146 20.14 27.62 11.48
CA GLY A 146 19.64 28.65 12.39
C GLY A 146 18.66 28.12 13.43
N ILE A 147 17.79 27.17 13.05
CA ILE A 147 16.86 26.50 13.97
C ILE A 147 17.64 25.59 14.94
N ILE A 148 18.52 24.72 14.42
CA ILE A 148 19.30 23.75 15.23
C ILE A 148 20.09 24.45 16.33
N GLN A 149 20.74 25.58 16.00
CA GLN A 149 21.53 26.35 16.96
C GLN A 149 20.71 26.83 18.17
N ARG A 150 19.39 26.98 18.02
CA ARG A 150 18.48 27.48 19.06
C ARG A 150 17.72 26.36 19.75
N THR A 151 17.29 25.33 19.02
CA THR A 151 16.42 24.27 19.54
C THR A 151 17.18 23.05 20.02
N LEU A 152 18.38 22.80 19.48
CA LEU A 152 19.15 21.56 19.61
C LEU A 152 18.43 20.30 19.11
N VAL A 153 17.43 20.46 18.22
CA VAL A 153 16.74 19.36 17.56
C VAL A 153 17.43 19.11 16.21
N PRO A 154 18.22 18.03 16.07
CA PRO A 154 19.05 17.83 14.88
C PRO A 154 18.25 17.30 13.69
N ASP A 155 17.18 16.55 13.95
CA ASP A 155 16.40 15.89 12.91
C ASP A 155 15.21 16.76 12.50
N MET A 156 15.30 17.31 11.29
CA MET A 156 14.23 18.12 10.71
C MET A 156 14.02 17.76 9.26
N PHE A 157 12.78 17.46 8.93
CA PHE A 157 12.38 17.07 7.58
C PHE A 157 11.05 17.71 7.19
N CYS A 158 10.74 17.66 5.90
CA CYS A 158 9.43 18.02 5.38
C CYS A 158 8.77 16.75 4.90
N LYS A 159 7.45 16.64 5.11
CA LYS A 159 6.67 15.58 4.49
C LYS A 159 6.71 15.74 2.97
N GLN A 160 6.78 14.64 2.24
CA GLN A 160 6.80 14.69 0.79
C GLN A 160 5.45 15.13 0.19
N SER A 161 4.38 15.11 0.99
CA SER A 161 3.03 15.59 0.64
C SER A 161 2.93 17.11 0.47
N ILE A 162 3.98 17.88 0.77
CA ILE A 162 4.01 19.33 0.57
C ILE A 162 5.05 19.74 -0.49
N SER A 163 4.83 20.91 -1.10
CA SER A 163 5.74 21.48 -2.10
C SER A 163 7.05 21.93 -1.46
N ASN A 164 8.10 22.06 -2.28
CA ASN A 164 9.36 22.66 -1.85
C ASN A 164 9.14 24.08 -1.29
N GLU A 165 8.26 24.88 -1.89
CA GLU A 165 7.93 26.23 -1.41
C GLU A 165 7.27 26.21 -0.02
N ASN A 166 6.27 25.36 0.19
CA ASN A 166 5.61 25.20 1.48
C ASN A 166 6.59 24.68 2.54
N CYS A 167 7.46 23.74 2.17
CA CYS A 167 8.52 23.25 3.05
C CYS A 167 9.44 24.38 3.53
N LEU A 168 9.94 25.21 2.60
CA LEU A 168 10.80 26.34 2.96
C LEU A 168 10.05 27.37 3.81
N LYS A 169 8.81 27.72 3.44
CA LYS A 169 7.95 28.63 4.21
C LYS A 169 7.78 28.15 5.66
N GLY A 170 7.50 26.87 5.86
CA GLY A 170 7.36 26.29 7.20
C GLY A 170 8.65 26.40 8.02
N TYR A 171 9.81 26.15 7.41
CA TYR A 171 11.10 26.34 8.10
C TYR A 171 11.39 27.80 8.44
N GLU A 172 11.04 28.75 7.57
CA GLU A 172 11.24 30.17 7.84
C GLU A 172 10.34 30.66 8.99
N SER A 173 9.06 30.25 9.01
CA SER A 173 8.16 30.49 10.13
C SER A 173 8.69 29.91 11.44
N LEU A 174 9.21 28.67 11.39
CA LEU A 174 9.81 28.00 12.54
C LEU A 174 11.05 28.74 13.06
N LEU A 175 11.94 29.17 12.16
CA LEU A 175 13.11 29.96 12.53
C LEU A 175 12.70 31.23 13.28
N LEU A 176 11.70 31.96 12.79
CA LEU A 176 11.18 33.15 13.46
C LEU A 176 10.56 32.83 14.83
N ALA A 177 9.79 31.74 14.93
CA ALA A 177 9.21 31.28 16.20
C ALA A 177 10.29 31.03 17.27
N THR A 178 11.42 30.45 16.87
CA THR A 178 12.56 30.15 17.77
C THR A 178 13.41 31.38 18.12
N GLN A 179 13.38 32.44 17.32
CA GLN A 179 14.13 33.67 17.59
C GLN A 179 13.50 34.52 18.68
N LEU A 180 12.18 34.50 18.76
CA LEU A 180 11.41 35.40 19.60
C LEU A 180 11.26 34.92 21.05
N THR A 181 11.94 33.84 21.46
CA THR A 181 11.79 33.22 22.78
C THR A 181 13.13 32.76 23.34
N GLU A 182 13.33 32.87 24.65
CA GLU A 182 14.34 32.06 25.35
C GLU A 182 13.83 30.62 25.47
N LEU A 183 14.06 29.82 24.43
CA LEU A 183 13.72 28.40 24.47
C LEU A 183 14.76 27.67 25.32
N LYS A 184 14.30 26.97 26.36
CA LYS A 184 15.07 25.83 26.90
C LYS A 184 15.19 24.77 25.80
N ARG A 185 16.20 23.90 25.91
CA ARG A 185 16.36 22.74 25.02
C ARG A 185 15.00 22.04 24.83
N LEU A 186 14.58 21.91 23.58
CA LEU A 186 13.33 21.23 23.27
C LEU A 186 13.46 19.74 23.60
N LYS A 187 12.39 19.14 24.10
CA LYS A 187 12.33 17.70 24.38
C LYS A 187 12.06 16.85 23.13
N TRP A 188 11.70 17.49 22.02
CA TRP A 188 11.44 16.85 20.73
C TRP A 188 12.71 16.24 20.14
N ARG A 189 12.61 15.02 19.62
CA ARG A 189 13.70 14.35 18.89
C ARG A 189 13.79 14.84 17.45
N SER A 190 12.64 15.07 16.82
CA SER A 190 12.53 15.55 15.45
C SER A 190 11.38 16.53 15.28
N ILE A 191 11.47 17.37 14.25
CA ILE A 191 10.40 18.28 13.83
C ILE A 191 10.13 18.05 12.35
N ALA A 192 8.88 17.80 12.00
CA ALA A 192 8.43 17.71 10.63
C ALA A 192 7.59 18.93 10.24
N ILE A 193 7.88 19.51 9.07
CA ILE A 193 6.94 20.42 8.42
C ILE A 193 5.94 19.58 7.61
N THR A 194 4.65 19.76 7.88
CA THR A 194 3.56 18.92 7.38
C THR A 194 2.47 19.75 6.69
N PRO A 195 1.51 19.14 5.98
CA PRO A 195 0.21 19.75 5.69
C PRO A 195 -0.56 20.07 6.99
N PRO A 196 -1.58 20.94 6.92
CA PRO A 196 -2.51 21.19 8.02
C PRO A 196 -3.16 19.90 8.54
N GLY A 197 -3.26 19.76 9.86
CA GLY A 197 -3.94 18.64 10.52
C GLY A 197 -3.18 17.31 10.59
N GLU A 198 -2.07 17.15 9.86
CA GLU A 198 -1.29 15.91 9.90
C GLU A 198 -0.60 15.72 11.26
N LYS A 199 -0.72 14.51 11.84
CA LYS A 199 0.04 14.12 13.04
C LYS A 199 1.08 13.06 12.68
N LEU A 200 2.08 12.91 13.55
CA LEU A 200 3.13 11.90 13.40
C LEU A 200 2.85 10.70 14.32
N GLN A 201 3.23 9.51 13.85
CA GLN A 201 3.17 8.29 14.68
C GLN A 201 4.21 8.30 15.80
N ASP A 202 5.39 8.89 15.54
CA ASP A 202 6.45 8.99 16.52
C ASP A 202 6.08 10.02 17.60
N ALA A 203 5.91 9.53 18.83
CA ALA A 203 5.54 10.35 19.98
C ALA A 203 6.57 11.45 20.31
N TYR A 204 7.82 11.30 19.87
CA TYR A 204 8.88 12.28 20.10
C TYR A 204 9.12 13.20 18.90
N ALA A 205 8.26 13.11 17.87
CA ALA A 205 8.33 13.95 16.68
C ALA A 205 7.20 14.99 16.69
N LEU A 206 7.55 16.26 16.50
CA LEU A 206 6.58 17.35 16.42
C LEU A 206 6.15 17.59 14.97
N ALA A 207 4.85 17.53 14.70
CA ALA A 207 4.27 17.99 13.43
C ALA A 207 3.98 19.49 13.51
N LEU A 208 4.46 20.25 12.53
CA LEU A 208 4.13 21.67 12.37
C LEU A 208 3.61 21.91 10.96
N ALA A 209 2.37 22.37 10.83
CA ALA A 209 1.83 22.67 9.52
C ALA A 209 2.54 23.88 8.87
N TYR A 210 2.77 23.81 7.56
CA TYR A 210 3.57 24.79 6.82
C TYR A 210 2.96 26.21 6.79
N ASP A 211 1.66 26.31 7.02
CA ASP A 211 0.87 27.55 6.99
C ASP A 211 0.70 28.18 8.37
N LEU A 212 1.18 27.55 9.44
CA LEU A 212 1.18 28.13 10.78
C LEU A 212 2.01 29.41 10.83
N THR A 213 1.49 30.37 11.57
CA THR A 213 2.22 31.59 11.91
C THR A 213 3.35 31.28 12.92
N PRO A 214 4.38 32.14 13.01
CA PRO A 214 5.42 32.00 14.02
C PRO A 214 4.89 31.97 15.46
N ALA A 215 3.76 32.63 15.74
CA ALA A 215 3.14 32.63 17.06
C ALA A 215 2.48 31.27 17.39
N GLU A 216 1.78 30.66 16.42
CA GLU A 216 1.16 29.35 16.59
C GLU A 216 2.22 28.25 16.69
N MET A 217 3.24 28.26 15.83
CA MET A 217 4.35 27.30 15.92
C MET A 217 5.04 27.38 17.29
N ARG A 218 5.22 28.59 17.83
CA ARG A 218 5.82 28.76 19.16
C ARG A 218 5.01 28.07 20.25
N LYS A 219 3.68 28.21 20.21
CA LYS A 219 2.79 27.56 21.18
C LYS A 219 2.99 26.04 21.16
N LEU A 220 2.95 25.43 19.97
CA LEU A 220 3.08 23.98 19.80
C LEU A 220 4.45 23.45 20.23
N ILE A 221 5.52 24.16 19.92
CA ILE A 221 6.89 23.77 20.30
C ILE A 221 7.09 23.70 21.82
N GLN A 222 6.31 24.47 22.58
CA GLN A 222 6.36 24.57 24.04
C GLN A 222 5.48 23.54 24.75
N GLU A 223 4.64 22.78 24.05
CA GLU A 223 3.75 21.78 24.65
C GLU A 223 4.56 20.64 25.30
N ASP A 224 4.08 20.13 26.46
CA ASP A 224 4.74 19.01 27.12
C ASP A 224 4.33 17.68 26.46
N LEU A 225 5.35 16.93 26.08
CA LEU A 225 5.26 15.57 25.55
C LEU A 225 4.52 14.59 26.49
N HIS A 226 4.61 14.81 27.80
CA HIS A 226 4.09 13.85 28.77
C HIS A 226 2.55 13.83 28.83
N ASP A 227 1.91 14.99 28.75
CA ASP A 227 0.46 15.11 28.89
C ASP A 227 -0.28 14.37 27.77
N ASN A 228 0.23 14.44 26.53
CA ASN A 228 -0.31 13.73 25.37
C ASN A 228 -0.24 12.20 25.50
N TRP A 229 0.70 11.65 26.26
CA TRP A 229 0.83 10.20 26.44
C TRP A 229 -0.07 9.68 27.56
N THR A 230 -0.22 10.44 28.65
CA THR A 230 -1.05 10.06 29.79
C THR A 230 -2.51 9.88 29.38
N ASP A 231 -3.05 10.78 28.55
CA ASP A 231 -4.43 10.69 28.11
C ASP A 231 -4.69 9.47 27.21
N ARG A 232 -3.80 9.19 26.26
CA ARG A 232 -3.93 7.97 25.40
C ARG A 232 -3.89 6.69 26.20
N ARG A 233 -3.03 6.62 27.22
CA ARG A 233 -2.95 5.45 28.08
C ARG A 233 -4.29 5.21 28.78
N ARG A 234 -4.93 6.24 29.33
CA ARG A 234 -6.25 6.13 29.97
C ARG A 234 -7.31 5.62 28.99
N THR A 235 -7.29 6.09 27.75
CA THR A 235 -8.22 5.60 26.72
C THR A 235 -8.08 4.10 26.47
N TYR A 236 -6.86 3.57 26.36
CA TYR A 236 -6.64 2.13 26.17
C TYR A 236 -6.98 1.31 27.42
N GLU A 237 -6.70 1.82 28.61
CA GLU A 237 -7.13 1.20 29.87
C GLU A 237 -8.67 1.09 29.93
N ALA A 238 -9.40 2.14 29.52
CA ALA A 238 -10.86 2.13 29.45
C ALA A 238 -11.41 1.16 28.38
N ILE A 239 -10.73 1.04 27.23
CA ILE A 239 -11.11 0.06 26.19
C ILE A 239 -10.96 -1.36 26.71
N ASP A 240 -9.84 -1.67 27.38
CA ASP A 240 -9.60 -3.00 27.94
C ASP A 240 -10.63 -3.33 29.03
N GLU A 241 -10.92 -2.37 29.93
CA GLU A 241 -11.90 -2.53 31.00
C GLU A 241 -13.33 -2.79 30.48
N HIS A 242 -13.77 -2.03 29.47
CA HIS A 242 -15.16 -2.11 29.00
C HIS A 242 -15.39 -3.08 27.84
N PHE A 243 -14.39 -3.31 26.99
CA PHE A 243 -14.54 -4.04 25.73
C PHE A 243 -13.51 -5.16 25.55
N GLY A 244 -12.50 -5.26 26.41
CA GLY A 244 -11.40 -6.23 26.29
C GLY A 244 -11.90 -7.67 26.16
N GLU A 245 -12.89 -8.08 26.95
CA GLU A 245 -13.47 -9.43 26.87
C GLU A 245 -14.13 -9.69 25.50
N SER A 246 -14.98 -8.78 25.01
CA SER A 246 -15.65 -8.94 23.72
C SER A 246 -14.68 -8.92 22.55
N LEU A 247 -13.66 -8.05 22.59
CA LEU A 247 -12.68 -7.92 21.52
C LEU A 247 -11.67 -9.08 21.51
N GLN A 248 -11.04 -9.39 22.65
CA GLN A 248 -10.00 -10.41 22.73
C GLN A 248 -10.56 -11.82 22.81
N ARG A 249 -11.59 -12.08 23.65
CA ARG A 249 -12.17 -13.44 23.78
C ARG A 249 -13.27 -13.70 22.77
N GLY A 250 -14.12 -12.70 22.51
CA GLY A 250 -15.23 -12.83 21.57
C GLY A 250 -14.74 -12.93 20.12
N LEU A 251 -14.05 -11.89 19.63
CA LEU A 251 -13.54 -11.84 18.26
C LEU A 251 -12.16 -12.49 18.08
N GLY A 252 -11.32 -12.48 19.12
CA GLY A 252 -9.93 -12.91 18.99
C GLY A 252 -8.98 -11.82 18.49
N VAL A 253 -9.33 -10.54 18.66
CA VAL A 253 -8.48 -9.41 18.25
C VAL A 253 -7.15 -9.47 19.00
N ALA A 254 -6.05 -9.55 18.26
CA ALA A 254 -4.71 -9.65 18.83
C ALA A 254 -4.24 -8.32 19.44
N ASN A 255 -4.47 -7.21 18.72
CA ASN A 255 -4.17 -5.87 19.19
C ASN A 255 -5.19 -4.87 18.64
N PHE A 256 -5.53 -3.85 19.43
CA PHE A 256 -6.42 -2.76 19.01
C PHE A 256 -5.69 -1.43 19.20
N PHE A 257 -5.54 -0.67 18.11
CA PHE A 257 -4.84 0.61 18.10
C PHE A 257 -5.70 1.69 17.45
N CYS A 258 -5.64 2.90 17.98
CA CYS A 258 -6.19 4.10 17.35
C CYS A 258 -5.04 4.97 16.82
N ARG A 259 -5.20 5.43 15.59
CA ARG A 259 -4.30 6.40 14.97
C ARG A 259 -4.20 7.68 15.81
N PRO A 260 -3.04 8.36 15.83
CA PRO A 260 -2.84 9.59 16.57
C PRO A 260 -3.88 10.70 16.33
N GLU A 261 -4.45 10.72 15.13
CA GLU A 261 -5.42 11.68 14.64
C GLU A 261 -6.81 11.47 15.30
N ILE A 262 -7.11 10.24 15.72
CA ILE A 262 -8.40 9.87 16.31
C ILE A 262 -8.53 10.38 17.74
N SER A 263 -9.66 11.01 18.04
CA SER A 263 -9.96 11.50 19.39
C SER A 263 -10.24 10.33 20.35
N GLU A 264 -10.15 10.58 21.66
CA GLU A 264 -10.48 9.58 22.68
C GLU A 264 -11.93 9.07 22.53
N SER A 265 -12.88 9.98 22.35
CA SER A 265 -14.30 9.61 22.19
C SER A 265 -14.53 8.77 20.93
N ASP A 266 -13.85 9.09 19.84
CA ASP A 266 -13.96 8.36 18.58
C ASP A 266 -13.32 6.98 18.67
N CYS A 267 -12.19 6.87 19.37
CA CYS A 267 -11.52 5.60 19.63
C CYS A 267 -12.40 4.67 20.49
N LEU A 268 -13.00 5.19 21.56
CA LEU A 268 -13.95 4.45 22.41
C LEU A 268 -15.20 4.03 21.65
N MET A 269 -15.73 4.91 20.79
CA MET A 269 -16.88 4.60 19.92
C MET A 269 -16.55 3.45 18.97
N ALA A 270 -15.39 3.50 18.29
CA ALA A 270 -14.95 2.46 17.38
C ALA A 270 -14.81 1.10 18.09
N ALA A 271 -14.20 1.10 19.28
CA ALA A 271 -14.06 -0.11 20.11
C ALA A 271 -15.44 -0.69 20.51
N SER A 272 -16.36 0.18 20.94
CA SER A 272 -17.73 -0.23 21.29
C SER A 272 -18.49 -0.82 20.10
N ASN A 273 -18.40 -0.17 18.92
CA ASN A 273 -19.08 -0.64 17.73
C ASN A 273 -18.49 -1.96 17.22
N LEU A 274 -17.17 -2.14 17.27
CA LEU A 274 -16.53 -3.40 16.94
C LEU A 274 -16.91 -4.51 17.92
N ALA A 275 -16.96 -4.22 19.22
CA ALA A 275 -17.38 -5.18 20.23
C ALA A 275 -18.82 -5.69 19.99
N LYS A 276 -19.74 -4.78 19.64
CA LYS A 276 -21.12 -5.13 19.26
C LYS A 276 -21.18 -5.92 17.96
N ALA A 277 -20.46 -5.48 16.92
CA ALA A 277 -20.37 -6.23 15.67
C ALA A 277 -19.85 -7.65 15.90
N GLY A 278 -18.95 -7.81 16.86
CA GLY A 278 -18.38 -9.06 17.30
C GLY A 278 -19.35 -10.04 17.95
N GLU A 279 -20.62 -9.68 18.14
CA GLU A 279 -21.68 -10.63 18.51
C GLU A 279 -22.14 -11.49 17.33
N ASN A 280 -21.86 -11.06 16.10
CA ASN A 280 -22.17 -11.79 14.88
C ASN A 280 -21.35 -13.09 14.74
N GLU A 281 -22.03 -14.22 14.53
CA GLU A 281 -21.39 -15.55 14.44
C GLU A 281 -20.40 -15.66 13.27
N THR A 282 -20.72 -15.05 12.12
CA THR A 282 -19.82 -15.03 10.96
C THR A 282 -18.50 -14.36 11.32
N LEU A 283 -18.52 -13.17 11.93
CA LEU A 283 -17.29 -12.48 12.34
C LEU A 283 -16.50 -13.25 13.41
N ARG A 284 -17.18 -13.89 14.37
CA ARG A 284 -16.55 -14.75 15.40
C ARG A 284 -15.84 -15.97 14.81
N SER A 285 -16.31 -16.46 13.66
CA SER A 285 -15.72 -17.61 12.96
C SER A 285 -14.46 -17.29 12.15
N GLN A 286 -14.11 -16.01 12.01
CA GLN A 286 -12.99 -15.50 11.21
C GLN A 286 -11.77 -15.18 12.08
N PHE A 287 -10.58 -15.06 11.46
CA PHE A 287 -9.40 -14.55 12.16
C PHE A 287 -9.45 -13.03 12.30
N TRP A 288 -8.96 -12.55 13.44
CA TRP A 288 -8.75 -11.14 13.71
C TRP A 288 -7.33 -10.99 14.26
N GLY A 289 -6.51 -10.18 13.60
CA GLY A 289 -5.18 -9.84 14.09
C GLY A 289 -5.20 -8.47 14.73
N GLN A 290 -4.35 -7.59 14.23
CA GLN A 290 -4.33 -6.19 14.58
C GLN A 290 -5.51 -5.45 13.94
N VAL A 291 -6.25 -4.72 14.79
CA VAL A 291 -7.23 -3.71 14.39
C VAL A 291 -6.59 -2.34 14.55
N GLN A 292 -6.56 -1.56 13.47
CA GLN A 292 -6.10 -0.17 13.50
C GLN A 292 -7.25 0.76 13.13
N VAL A 293 -7.70 1.58 14.08
CA VAL A 293 -8.77 2.56 13.88
C VAL A 293 -8.20 3.81 13.21
N GLU A 294 -8.87 4.27 12.16
CA GLU A 294 -8.50 5.44 11.36
C GLU A 294 -9.72 6.30 10.99
N GLU A 295 -9.45 7.46 10.38
CA GLU A 295 -10.47 8.46 10.09
C GLU A 295 -11.29 8.11 8.85
N TYR A 296 -10.66 7.51 7.85
CA TYR A 296 -11.26 7.40 6.51
C TYR A 296 -11.42 5.96 5.99
N ASN A 297 -10.67 5.00 6.52
CA ASN A 297 -10.43 3.72 5.83
C ASN A 297 -10.97 2.51 6.56
N THR A 298 -11.55 1.58 5.80
CA THR A 298 -11.92 0.23 6.24
C THR A 298 -11.34 -0.79 5.26
N LEU A 299 -10.18 -1.37 5.61
CA LEU A 299 -9.34 -2.14 4.69
C LEU A 299 -8.87 -3.45 5.33
N LEU A 300 -8.83 -4.52 4.54
CA LEU A 300 -8.23 -5.81 4.92
C LEU A 300 -6.76 -5.87 4.52
N ARG A 301 -5.90 -6.28 5.45
CA ARG A 301 -4.48 -6.52 5.24
C ARG A 301 -4.18 -8.00 5.46
N GLY A 302 -3.87 -8.71 4.38
CA GLY A 302 -3.69 -10.16 4.40
C GLY A 302 -4.99 -10.90 4.76
N ASP A 303 -4.91 -11.86 5.67
CA ASP A 303 -6.07 -12.68 6.07
C ASP A 303 -6.82 -12.15 7.29
N PHE A 304 -6.20 -11.30 8.12
CA PHE A 304 -6.70 -11.07 9.49
C PHE A 304 -6.47 -9.67 10.05
N ASP A 305 -5.47 -8.90 9.58
CA ASP A 305 -5.25 -7.54 10.05
C ASP A 305 -6.21 -6.59 9.35
N VAL A 306 -6.75 -5.62 10.08
CA VAL A 306 -7.74 -4.69 9.52
C VAL A 306 -7.44 -3.25 9.89
N THR A 307 -7.77 -2.37 8.97
CA THR A 307 -7.98 -0.95 9.20
C THR A 307 -9.48 -0.73 9.36
N LEU A 308 -9.91 0.02 10.37
CA LEU A 308 -11.31 0.23 10.68
C LEU A 308 -11.61 1.73 10.77
N ARG A 309 -12.60 2.21 10.02
CA ARG A 309 -13.01 3.61 10.12
C ARG A 309 -13.79 3.81 11.43
N TYR A 310 -13.43 4.85 12.19
CA TYR A 310 -13.87 5.00 13.58
C TYR A 310 -15.41 5.12 13.75
N ASP A 311 -16.08 5.70 12.76
CA ASP A 311 -17.51 6.04 12.81
C ASP A 311 -18.43 4.91 12.32
N LEU A 312 -17.88 3.75 11.94
CA LEU A 312 -18.70 2.67 11.40
C LEU A 312 -19.65 2.11 12.46
N LYS A 313 -20.92 2.00 12.07
CA LYS A 313 -21.94 1.28 12.85
C LYS A 313 -21.68 -0.23 12.80
N PRO A 314 -22.14 -1.00 13.80
CA PRO A 314 -21.92 -2.45 13.85
C PRO A 314 -22.29 -3.20 12.57
N GLU A 315 -23.40 -2.83 11.93
CA GLU A 315 -23.91 -3.47 10.70
C GLU A 315 -23.00 -3.20 9.50
N GLN A 316 -22.38 -2.01 9.46
CA GLN A 316 -21.42 -1.65 8.43
C GLN A 316 -20.11 -2.41 8.62
N ILE A 317 -19.68 -2.62 9.88
CA ILE A 317 -18.52 -3.47 10.21
C ILE A 317 -18.78 -4.91 9.76
N ILE A 318 -19.96 -5.45 10.04
CA ILE A 318 -20.35 -6.80 9.60
C ILE A 318 -20.30 -6.89 8.08
N SER A 319 -20.98 -5.99 7.36
CA SER A 319 -21.00 -6.00 5.89
C SER A 319 -19.59 -5.87 5.29
N ALA A 320 -18.71 -5.08 5.91
CA ALA A 320 -17.35 -4.89 5.46
C ALA A 320 -16.50 -6.17 5.58
N PHE A 321 -16.78 -7.06 6.53
CA PHE A 321 -15.88 -8.19 6.86
C PHE A 321 -16.54 -9.58 6.78
N GLU A 322 -17.85 -9.69 6.60
CA GLU A 322 -18.57 -10.98 6.56
C GLU A 322 -18.11 -11.91 5.43
N HIS A 323 -17.59 -11.35 4.34
CA HIS A 323 -17.13 -12.10 3.17
C HIS A 323 -15.75 -12.75 3.36
N ARG A 324 -15.03 -12.43 4.45
CA ARG A 324 -13.73 -13.03 4.74
C ARG A 324 -13.84 -14.52 5.03
N LEU A 325 -12.75 -15.23 4.77
CA LEU A 325 -12.66 -16.66 5.05
C LEU A 325 -12.73 -16.96 6.56
N THR A 326 -13.33 -18.09 6.89
CA THR A 326 -13.33 -18.63 8.26
C THR A 326 -11.90 -19.00 8.70
N ARG A 327 -11.70 -19.18 10.01
CA ARG A 327 -10.42 -19.64 10.58
C ARG A 327 -9.98 -20.97 9.98
N ALA A 328 -10.91 -21.91 9.82
CA ALA A 328 -10.62 -23.23 9.27
C ALA A 328 -10.17 -23.15 7.80
N GLN A 329 -10.85 -22.34 6.98
CA GLN A 329 -10.48 -22.13 5.58
C GLN A 329 -9.12 -21.43 5.46
N THR A 330 -8.89 -20.40 6.26
CA THR A 330 -7.61 -19.67 6.30
C THR A 330 -6.45 -20.58 6.71
N HIS A 331 -6.63 -21.42 7.73
CA HIS A 331 -5.61 -22.39 8.15
C HIS A 331 -5.30 -23.42 7.04
N LYS A 332 -6.34 -23.92 6.36
CA LYS A 332 -6.19 -24.82 5.22
C LYS A 332 -5.41 -24.16 4.09
N ASN A 333 -5.74 -22.92 3.74
CA ASN A 333 -5.07 -22.18 2.67
C ASN A 333 -3.62 -21.87 3.02
N ASN A 334 -3.33 -21.46 4.26
CA ASN A 334 -1.95 -21.25 4.72
C ASN A 334 -1.11 -22.53 4.61
N THR A 335 -1.64 -23.65 5.08
CA THR A 335 -0.96 -24.95 4.99
C THR A 335 -0.74 -25.36 3.53
N LEU A 336 -1.73 -25.14 2.66
CA LEU A 336 -1.62 -25.42 1.24
C LEU A 336 -0.60 -24.50 0.55
N ALA A 337 -0.63 -23.21 0.82
CA ALA A 337 0.31 -22.24 0.26
C ALA A 337 1.77 -22.61 0.58
N GLN A 338 2.08 -22.94 1.84
CA GLN A 338 3.41 -23.40 2.26
C GLN A 338 3.83 -24.68 1.52
N LYS A 339 2.90 -25.63 1.37
CA LYS A 339 3.16 -26.88 0.62
C LYS A 339 3.45 -26.60 -0.85
N LEU A 340 2.63 -25.76 -1.50
CA LEU A 340 2.79 -25.41 -2.91
C LEU A 340 4.08 -24.63 -3.15
N GLU A 341 4.44 -23.70 -2.27
CA GLU A 341 5.72 -22.99 -2.33
C GLU A 341 6.89 -23.99 -2.39
N GLY A 342 6.85 -25.04 -1.57
CA GLY A 342 7.82 -26.14 -1.61
C GLY A 342 7.91 -26.83 -2.98
N PHE A 343 6.78 -27.02 -3.68
CA PHE A 343 6.73 -27.62 -5.01
C PHE A 343 7.19 -26.70 -6.14
N THR A 344 7.26 -25.40 -5.89
CA THR A 344 7.81 -24.45 -6.87
C THR A 344 9.34 -24.44 -6.89
N LYS A 345 10.00 -25.07 -5.91
CA LYS A 345 11.47 -25.16 -5.87
C LYS A 345 11.99 -26.08 -6.97
N ASN A 346 13.15 -25.74 -7.55
CA ASN A 346 13.88 -26.57 -8.52
C ASN A 346 13.05 -26.96 -9.76
N ASN A 347 12.53 -25.96 -10.49
CA ASN A 347 11.81 -26.16 -11.75
C ASN A 347 12.63 -25.67 -12.97
N THR A 348 12.14 -25.98 -14.17
CA THR A 348 12.80 -25.65 -15.44
C THR A 348 12.91 -24.16 -15.72
N ALA A 349 11.98 -23.35 -15.23
CA ALA A 349 11.98 -21.89 -15.37
C ALA A 349 13.08 -21.20 -14.55
N ARG A 350 13.71 -21.91 -13.60
CA ARG A 350 14.71 -21.40 -12.64
C ARG A 350 14.21 -20.23 -11.77
N LEU A 351 12.89 -20.10 -11.64
CA LEU A 351 12.25 -19.13 -10.76
C LEU A 351 11.74 -19.83 -9.52
N ARG A 352 11.98 -19.26 -8.33
CA ARG A 352 11.27 -19.65 -7.11
C ARG A 352 10.03 -18.78 -6.97
N ALA A 353 8.87 -19.38 -6.71
CA ALA A 353 7.69 -18.62 -6.34
C ALA A 353 7.72 -18.29 -4.85
N VAL A 354 7.40 -17.03 -4.54
CA VAL A 354 7.37 -16.47 -3.19
C VAL A 354 5.99 -15.90 -2.94
N CYS A 355 5.42 -16.23 -1.79
CA CYS A 355 4.26 -15.54 -1.28
C CYS A 355 4.58 -14.88 0.04
N ASP A 356 4.43 -13.57 0.09
CA ASP A 356 4.56 -12.80 1.31
C ASP A 356 3.19 -12.66 1.97
N LEU A 357 2.96 -13.50 2.98
CA LEU A 357 1.73 -13.50 3.78
C LEU A 357 1.58 -12.22 4.63
N GLU A 358 2.59 -11.34 4.68
CA GLU A 358 2.51 -10.02 5.30
C GLU A 358 1.74 -9.05 4.37
N GLY A 359 0.43 -9.28 4.24
CA GLY A 359 -0.49 -8.43 3.48
C GLY A 359 -1.12 -9.08 2.25
N LEU A 360 -0.64 -10.24 1.79
CA LEU A 360 -1.34 -11.05 0.79
C LEU A 360 -2.15 -12.15 1.46
N SER A 361 -3.42 -12.31 1.06
CA SER A 361 -4.27 -13.37 1.61
C SER A 361 -3.77 -14.75 1.19
N SER A 362 -3.92 -15.74 2.07
CA SER A 362 -3.48 -17.11 1.82
C SER A 362 -4.20 -17.75 0.63
N ALA A 363 -5.45 -17.35 0.36
CA ALA A 363 -6.20 -17.78 -0.82
C ALA A 363 -5.55 -17.31 -2.12
N LEU A 364 -5.11 -16.06 -2.17
CA LEU A 364 -4.41 -15.50 -3.33
C LEU A 364 -3.02 -16.13 -3.49
N CYS A 365 -2.32 -16.44 -2.40
CA CYS A 365 -1.09 -17.22 -2.45
C CYS A 365 -1.29 -18.58 -3.13
N VAL A 366 -2.33 -19.32 -2.72
CA VAL A 366 -2.66 -20.62 -3.33
C VAL A 366 -2.92 -20.45 -4.82
N ASN A 367 -3.75 -19.49 -5.22
CA ASN A 367 -4.07 -19.23 -6.64
C ASN A 367 -2.81 -18.94 -7.47
N GLY A 368 -1.96 -18.02 -7.00
CA GLY A 368 -0.71 -17.69 -7.68
C GLY A 368 0.21 -18.90 -7.85
N MET A 369 0.39 -19.68 -6.76
CA MET A 369 1.24 -20.88 -6.78
C MET A 369 0.70 -21.96 -7.72
N GLU A 370 -0.61 -22.21 -7.72
CA GLU A 370 -1.25 -23.17 -8.62
C GLU A 370 -1.07 -22.77 -10.09
N ASN A 371 -1.24 -21.48 -10.40
CA ASN A 371 -1.00 -20.93 -11.73
C ASN A 371 0.47 -21.11 -12.16
N PHE A 372 1.43 -20.82 -11.28
CA PHE A 372 2.85 -21.01 -11.58
C PHE A 372 3.22 -22.49 -11.79
N ILE A 373 2.72 -23.39 -10.93
CA ILE A 373 2.94 -24.84 -11.07
C ILE A 373 2.35 -25.35 -12.39
N ARG A 374 1.18 -24.85 -12.79
CA ARG A 374 0.58 -25.19 -14.07
C ARG A 374 1.45 -24.68 -15.23
N PHE A 375 1.95 -23.44 -15.13
CA PHE A 375 2.79 -22.83 -16.16
C PHE A 375 4.08 -23.62 -16.40
N VAL A 376 4.82 -23.98 -15.34
CA VAL A 376 6.08 -24.75 -15.51
C VAL A 376 5.85 -26.15 -16.09
N LYS A 377 4.66 -26.73 -15.90
CA LYS A 377 4.29 -28.02 -16.49
C LYS A 377 3.98 -27.91 -17.98
N THR A 378 3.38 -26.81 -18.41
CA THR A 378 2.99 -26.56 -19.81
C THR A 378 4.12 -25.95 -20.65
N HIS A 379 5.00 -25.15 -20.03
CA HIS A 379 6.11 -24.43 -20.67
C HIS A 379 7.46 -24.96 -20.17
N ARG A 380 7.76 -26.23 -20.46
CA ARG A 380 8.96 -26.92 -19.95
C ARG A 380 10.28 -26.31 -20.44
N ASP A 381 10.24 -25.66 -21.59
CA ASP A 381 11.36 -25.00 -22.26
C ASP A 381 11.53 -23.54 -21.84
N PHE A 382 10.54 -22.94 -21.17
CA PHE A 382 10.64 -21.59 -20.67
C PHE A 382 11.78 -21.47 -19.65
N GLN A 383 12.62 -20.46 -19.85
CA GLN A 383 13.62 -20.02 -18.90
C GLN A 383 13.51 -18.51 -18.78
N ALA A 384 13.42 -18.01 -17.55
CA ALA A 384 13.47 -16.58 -17.31
C ALA A 384 14.85 -16.01 -17.68
N ASP A 385 14.89 -14.74 -18.09
CA ASP A 385 16.14 -13.99 -18.19
C ASP A 385 16.91 -14.11 -16.84
N PRO A 386 18.20 -14.46 -16.82
CA PRO A 386 18.94 -14.79 -15.59
C PRO A 386 18.99 -13.70 -14.51
N ARG A 387 18.64 -12.46 -14.86
CA ARG A 387 18.46 -11.39 -13.88
C ARG A 387 17.33 -11.72 -12.89
N TRP A 388 16.35 -12.52 -13.32
CA TRP A 388 15.22 -12.96 -12.52
C TRP A 388 15.49 -14.32 -11.90
N ASN A 389 15.32 -14.43 -10.59
CA ASN A 389 15.42 -15.69 -9.86
C ASN A 389 14.17 -15.99 -9.03
N GLU A 390 13.30 -15.01 -8.82
CA GLU A 390 12.11 -15.14 -7.99
C GLU A 390 10.89 -14.51 -8.68
N ILE A 391 9.73 -15.11 -8.46
CA ILE A 391 8.42 -14.52 -8.76
C ILE A 391 7.71 -14.25 -7.42
N MET A 392 7.23 -13.03 -7.23
CA MET A 392 6.48 -12.61 -6.05
C MET A 392 5.05 -12.24 -6.43
N PHE A 393 4.11 -12.90 -5.75
CA PHE A 393 2.69 -12.63 -5.90
C PHE A 393 2.29 -11.37 -5.14
N VAL A 394 1.41 -10.60 -5.75
CA VAL A 394 0.93 -9.31 -5.25
C VAL A 394 -0.58 -9.25 -5.41
N ASP A 395 -1.31 -8.74 -4.42
CA ASP A 395 -2.71 -8.37 -4.65
C ASP A 395 -2.73 -7.11 -5.52
N GLY A 396 -2.96 -7.31 -6.82
CA GLY A 396 -2.99 -6.22 -7.80
C GLY A 396 -4.17 -5.26 -7.63
N LYS A 397 -5.08 -5.51 -6.67
CA LYS A 397 -6.22 -4.66 -6.34
C LYS A 397 -6.01 -3.81 -5.10
N GLN A 398 -4.91 -3.99 -4.36
CA GLN A 398 -4.59 -3.22 -3.17
C GLN A 398 -3.46 -2.23 -3.45
N LEU A 399 -3.77 -0.93 -3.32
CA LEU A 399 -2.88 0.18 -3.66
C LEU A 399 -1.53 0.10 -2.93
N TYR A 400 -1.52 -0.26 -1.65
CA TYR A 400 -0.28 -0.38 -0.87
C TYR A 400 0.61 -1.52 -1.39
N ARG A 401 0.03 -2.65 -1.80
CA ARG A 401 0.77 -3.78 -2.39
C ARG A 401 1.28 -3.45 -3.79
N VAL A 402 0.48 -2.73 -4.59
CA VAL A 402 0.91 -2.21 -5.90
C VAL A 402 2.10 -1.27 -5.74
N ASN A 403 2.03 -0.30 -4.83
CA ASN A 403 3.14 0.62 -4.58
C ASN A 403 4.40 -0.07 -4.04
N PHE A 404 4.24 -1.07 -3.16
CA PHE A 404 5.35 -1.92 -2.73
C PHE A 404 6.04 -2.58 -3.92
N ALA A 405 5.25 -3.19 -4.81
CA ALA A 405 5.77 -3.90 -5.98
C ALA A 405 6.39 -2.98 -7.04
N LEU A 406 5.92 -1.73 -7.16
CA LEU A 406 6.48 -0.74 -8.08
C LEU A 406 7.80 -0.11 -7.59
N ASN A 407 8.02 -0.08 -6.27
CA ASN A 407 9.12 0.67 -5.64
C ASN A 407 10.09 -0.18 -4.83
N SER A 408 9.88 -1.50 -4.78
CA SER A 408 10.81 -2.43 -4.13
C SER A 408 12.21 -2.36 -4.73
N SER A 409 13.22 -2.33 -3.87
CA SER A 409 14.64 -2.40 -4.27
C SER A 409 15.01 -3.74 -4.91
N MET A 410 14.23 -4.79 -4.65
CA MET A 410 14.44 -6.14 -5.18
C MET A 410 13.84 -6.33 -6.57
N ARG A 411 13.23 -5.30 -7.17
CA ARG A 411 12.67 -5.34 -8.54
C ARG A 411 13.67 -5.62 -9.66
N GLN A 412 14.96 -5.68 -9.35
CA GLN A 412 15.98 -6.12 -10.29
C GLN A 412 16.16 -7.64 -10.31
N THR A 413 15.62 -8.36 -9.31
CA THR A 413 15.71 -9.82 -9.17
C THR A 413 14.35 -10.51 -9.09
N TYR A 414 13.29 -9.78 -8.75
CA TYR A 414 11.91 -10.26 -8.64
C TYR A 414 11.06 -9.92 -9.85
N ILE A 415 10.29 -10.90 -10.31
CA ILE A 415 9.14 -10.69 -11.19
C ILE A 415 7.89 -10.55 -10.30
N TYR A 416 7.20 -9.43 -10.41
CA TYR A 416 5.94 -9.21 -9.70
C TYR A 416 4.76 -9.57 -10.61
N ILE A 417 3.84 -10.41 -10.12
CA ILE A 417 2.64 -10.83 -10.84
C ILE A 417 1.41 -10.72 -9.92
N ASP A 418 0.29 -10.28 -10.50
CA ASP A 418 -1.00 -10.23 -9.82
C ASP A 418 -1.45 -11.64 -9.39
N ALA A 419 -1.66 -11.82 -8.10
CA ALA A 419 -2.18 -13.04 -7.50
C ALA A 419 -3.67 -13.24 -7.79
N THR A 420 -4.39 -12.20 -8.21
CA THR A 420 -5.81 -12.26 -8.58
C THR A 420 -6.04 -12.72 -10.02
N SER A 421 -4.99 -12.80 -10.83
CA SER A 421 -5.06 -13.24 -12.23
C SER A 421 -5.53 -14.69 -12.38
N GLY A 422 -6.31 -14.92 -13.45
CA GLY A 422 -6.53 -16.25 -14.00
C GLY A 422 -5.29 -16.79 -14.72
N TYR A 423 -5.27 -18.09 -15.00
CA TYR A 423 -4.10 -18.76 -15.60
C TYR A 423 -3.62 -18.13 -16.92
N GLU A 424 -4.53 -17.82 -17.85
CA GLU A 424 -4.18 -17.26 -19.17
C GLU A 424 -3.51 -15.89 -19.08
N GLU A 425 -3.94 -15.10 -18.10
CA GLU A 425 -3.41 -13.77 -17.86
C GLU A 425 -2.06 -13.85 -17.16
N PHE A 426 -1.96 -14.72 -16.15
CA PHE A 426 -0.70 -15.09 -15.48
C PHE A 426 0.36 -15.53 -16.49
N GLU A 427 0.01 -16.46 -17.37
CA GLU A 427 0.88 -17.00 -18.42
C GLU A 427 1.38 -15.88 -19.33
N ARG A 428 0.48 -15.04 -19.84
CA ARG A 428 0.83 -13.92 -20.70
C ARG A 428 1.72 -12.89 -20.00
N ALA A 429 1.51 -12.65 -18.71
CA ALA A 429 2.37 -11.77 -17.92
C ALA A 429 3.78 -12.35 -17.77
N LEU A 430 3.90 -13.64 -17.41
CA LEU A 430 5.18 -14.28 -17.15
C LEU A 430 6.02 -14.50 -18.43
N LEU A 431 5.38 -14.81 -19.56
CA LEU A 431 6.08 -15.01 -20.84
C LEU A 431 6.90 -13.78 -21.28
N LYS A 432 6.52 -12.57 -20.84
CA LYS A 432 7.26 -11.31 -21.12
C LYS A 432 8.63 -11.20 -20.42
N PHE A 433 8.97 -12.19 -19.58
CA PHE A 433 10.23 -12.27 -18.83
C PHE A 433 11.11 -13.45 -19.25
N GLY A 434 10.68 -14.21 -20.27
CA GLY A 434 11.48 -15.28 -20.84
C GLY A 434 12.73 -14.78 -21.56
N LYS A 435 13.74 -15.65 -21.67
CA LYS A 435 14.92 -15.40 -22.51
C LYS A 435 14.53 -15.14 -23.95
N THR A 436 15.21 -14.20 -24.60
CA THR A 436 15.09 -14.02 -26.05
C THR A 436 15.87 -15.12 -26.78
N ALA A 437 15.56 -15.38 -28.06
CA ALA A 437 16.23 -16.40 -28.86
C ALA A 437 17.77 -16.24 -28.90
N GLN A 438 18.28 -15.01 -28.80
CA GLN A 438 19.71 -14.71 -28.69
C GLN A 438 20.34 -15.16 -27.36
N GLN A 439 19.57 -15.22 -26.27
CA GLN A 439 20.02 -15.66 -24.94
C GLN A 439 19.90 -17.18 -24.72
N MET A 440 19.27 -17.90 -25.66
CA MET A 440 19.09 -19.35 -25.60
C MET A 440 20.17 -20.14 -26.36
N GLY A 441 20.98 -19.47 -27.19
CA GLY A 441 22.04 -20.08 -28.02
C GLY A 441 23.48 -19.72 -27.61
N GLY A 442 23.67 -19.16 -26.42
CA GLY A 442 24.97 -18.74 -25.89
C GLY A 442 25.44 -19.57 -24.70
#